data_AF-A0A938WVS2-F1
#
_entry.id   AF-A0A938WVS2-F1
#
_cell.length_a   1.000
_cell.length_b   1.000
_cell.length_c   1.000
_cell.angle_alpha   90.00
_cell.angle_beta   90.00
_cell.angle_gamma   90.00
#
_symmetry.space_group_name_H-M   'P 1'
#
loop_
_entity.id
_entity.type
_entity.pdbx_description
1 polymer ?
#
loop_
_entity_poly.entity_id
_entity_poly.type
_entity_poly.pdbx_seq_one_letter_code
_entity_poly.pdbx_strand_id
1 'polypeptide(L)'
;MRGHGSFGTIVRRDIRATLGRFLAIVGIVALGCGFLAGLTMGGPDMRAAADRYYDGTHLWDLRLVSTLGFSDDDARRVAAVDGVDAVMPSIATDAMARIGGRQQAVRVSLLPEAAAWSHADGDAAVSSDDGDYLNRLILRDGRWPRAADEAVALADAHDDVRIGGTARIGSVAEGGDTSIDGRRLTIVGTVSSPNYPYTVSFGTTTLGTGQLDQVLYVPRDTFGDTPYTELYLTVDGARGEQDSSDGYRNTVDAVADRIRDQVPRLATARRDDLRDQAMAQVEAMRAQLERTTTQLAAAQAAQAAQQQPSPQSAQALQAAQDQAAQAQARIDEATRQAESIAKPDIVVLDRTASESHATYRADSERMDSIAALCQLLPVVVMNAYAIIYAVPPIPFPLPVSPALGALGVMSAAGRSRNGRHVLIRPRIRAADSVTTALDRLQRERGGDQRGDQHDHRSDRGTGLVEHPGHAGLLAGGGGVVAGVLDGLAGHDLGVVAGCGRRGLEVLGHDLAGLAAGDGHAVGLAFGELAGQVDAHGLSLRGLGLCGSGRCIGCDTPRGVANLVPKFCRLP
;
A
#
# COMPACT_ATOMS: atom_id res chain seq x y z
N MET A 1 -54.32 -3.58 50.88
CA MET A 1 -53.69 -2.81 49.78
C MET A 1 -53.50 -1.36 50.22
N ARG A 2 -52.25 -0.88 50.42
CA ARG A 2 -51.80 0.54 50.49
C ARG A 2 -50.33 0.54 50.98
N GLY A 3 -49.37 0.33 50.06
CA GLY A 3 -47.95 0.15 50.42
C GLY A 3 -46.94 0.76 49.44
N HIS A 4 -47.36 1.28 48.30
CA HIS A 4 -46.44 1.73 47.23
C HIS A 4 -45.79 3.10 47.48
N GLY A 5 -46.21 3.85 48.50
CA GLY A 5 -45.70 5.21 48.77
C GLY A 5 -44.56 5.32 49.80
N SER A 6 -44.43 4.37 50.73
CA SER A 6 -43.43 4.46 51.81
C SER A 6 -42.02 4.17 51.31
N PHE A 7 -41.83 3.13 50.48
CA PHE A 7 -40.53 2.72 49.96
C PHE A 7 -39.80 3.85 49.23
N GLY A 8 -40.45 4.48 48.24
CA GLY A 8 -39.85 5.61 47.50
C GLY A 8 -39.56 6.83 48.39
N THR A 9 -40.35 7.03 49.45
CA THR A 9 -40.12 8.12 50.42
C THR A 9 -38.90 7.83 51.31
N ILE A 10 -38.71 6.58 51.74
CA ILE A 10 -37.53 6.11 52.49
C ILE A 10 -36.27 6.22 51.62
N VAL A 11 -36.28 5.63 50.41
CA VAL A 11 -35.16 5.69 49.46
C VAL A 11 -34.75 7.14 49.17
N ARG A 12 -35.72 8.04 48.92
CA ARG A 12 -35.44 9.47 48.68
C ARG A 12 -34.88 10.19 49.91
N ARG A 13 -35.25 9.79 51.12
CA ARG A 13 -34.69 10.33 52.37
C ARG A 13 -33.24 9.87 52.55
N ASP A 14 -32.96 8.60 52.31
CA ASP A 14 -31.65 8.00 52.55
C ASP A 14 -30.62 8.45 51.49
N ILE A 15 -31.04 8.62 50.23
CA ILE A 15 -30.27 9.30 49.18
C ILE A 15 -29.93 10.75 49.59
N ARG A 16 -30.91 11.51 50.13
CA ARG A 16 -30.67 12.89 50.59
C ARG A 16 -29.73 12.95 51.78
N ALA A 17 -29.80 11.99 52.70
CA ALA A 17 -28.90 11.91 53.86
C ALA A 17 -27.46 11.57 53.47
N THR A 18 -27.23 10.94 52.32
CA THR A 18 -25.89 10.50 51.86
C THR A 18 -25.54 11.00 50.46
N LEU A 19 -26.05 12.18 50.09
CA LEU A 19 -26.07 12.69 48.72
C LEU A 19 -24.70 12.66 48.00
N GLY A 20 -23.62 13.02 48.68
CA GLY A 20 -22.27 12.98 48.10
C GLY A 20 -21.81 11.57 47.71
N ARG A 21 -22.15 10.55 48.49
CA ARG A 21 -21.84 9.14 48.18
C ARG A 21 -22.70 8.63 47.02
N PHE A 22 -23.98 8.99 47.02
CA PHE A 22 -24.89 8.64 45.93
C PHE A 22 -24.44 9.25 44.59
N LEU A 23 -24.11 10.55 44.56
CA LEU A 23 -23.62 11.22 43.37
C LEU A 23 -22.28 10.67 42.89
N ALA A 24 -21.37 10.29 43.80
CA ALA A 24 -20.11 9.62 43.43
C ALA A 24 -20.36 8.26 42.73
N ILE A 25 -21.26 7.42 43.27
CA ILE A 25 -21.62 6.13 42.67
C ILE A 25 -22.27 6.36 41.29
N VAL A 26 -23.23 7.28 41.19
CA VAL A 26 -23.87 7.63 39.91
C VAL A 26 -22.85 8.14 38.88
N GLY A 27 -21.88 8.96 39.31
CA GLY A 27 -20.82 9.45 38.43
C GLY A 27 -19.91 8.35 37.88
N ILE A 28 -19.48 7.41 38.73
CA ILE A 28 -18.65 6.26 38.33
C ILE A 28 -19.42 5.35 37.35
N VAL A 29 -20.70 5.06 37.65
CA VAL A 29 -21.55 4.23 36.78
C VAL A 29 -21.81 4.94 35.44
N ALA A 30 -22.11 6.23 35.45
CA ALA A 30 -22.32 7.01 34.22
C ALA A 30 -21.06 7.06 33.34
N LEU A 31 -19.88 7.22 33.92
CA LEU A 31 -18.60 7.18 33.20
C LEU A 31 -18.36 5.80 32.58
N GLY A 32 -18.55 4.72 33.35
CA GLY A 32 -18.38 3.35 32.84
C GLY A 32 -19.36 2.99 31.72
N CYS A 33 -20.64 3.35 31.87
CA CYS A 33 -21.65 3.15 30.84
C CYS A 33 -21.39 4.00 29.58
N GLY A 34 -20.98 5.26 29.75
CA GLY A 34 -20.66 6.16 28.64
C GLY A 34 -19.44 5.70 27.85
N PHE A 35 -18.38 5.24 28.53
CA PHE A 35 -17.19 4.68 27.89
C PHE A 35 -17.50 3.40 27.11
N LEU A 36 -18.26 2.47 27.69
CA LEU A 36 -18.69 1.25 26.99
C LEU A 36 -19.55 1.59 25.77
N ALA A 37 -20.51 2.51 25.90
CA ALA A 37 -21.36 2.95 24.80
C ALA A 37 -20.53 3.54 23.63
N GLY A 38 -19.55 4.39 23.95
CA GLY A 38 -18.61 4.96 22.98
C GLY A 38 -17.81 3.88 22.23
N LEU A 39 -17.21 2.93 22.96
CA LEU A 39 -16.49 1.81 22.34
C LEU A 39 -17.39 0.96 21.43
N THR A 40 -18.62 0.64 21.86
CA THR A 40 -19.56 -0.15 21.05
C THR A 40 -20.07 0.57 19.80
N MET A 41 -20.01 1.89 19.75
CA MET A 41 -20.41 2.69 18.60
C MET A 41 -19.24 3.04 17.66
N GLY A 42 -18.00 3.08 18.17
CA GLY A 42 -16.82 3.50 17.42
C GLY A 42 -16.60 2.72 16.12
N GLY A 43 -16.58 1.38 16.18
CA GLY A 43 -16.42 0.52 15.00
C GLY A 43 -17.52 0.74 13.93
N PRO A 44 -18.82 0.66 14.30
CA PRO A 44 -19.93 0.98 13.40
C PRO A 44 -19.90 2.39 12.82
N ASP A 45 -19.61 3.42 13.63
CA ASP A 45 -19.59 4.82 13.18
C ASP A 45 -18.40 5.10 12.24
N MET A 46 -17.21 4.51 12.50
CA MET A 46 -16.08 4.53 11.56
C MET A 46 -16.46 3.92 10.22
N ARG A 47 -17.01 2.69 10.22
CA ARG A 47 -17.42 2.01 8.99
C ARG A 47 -18.50 2.79 8.25
N ALA A 48 -19.46 3.41 8.93
CA ALA A 48 -20.49 4.25 8.30
C ALA A 48 -19.98 5.63 7.84
N ALA A 49 -18.86 6.13 8.37
CA ALA A 49 -18.21 7.35 7.90
C ALA A 49 -17.37 7.09 6.63
N ALA A 50 -16.59 5.99 6.63
CA ALA A 50 -15.83 5.55 5.46
C ALA A 50 -16.73 5.26 4.27
N ASP A 51 -17.81 4.51 4.48
CA ASP A 51 -18.85 4.19 3.49
C ASP A 51 -19.36 5.46 2.76
N ARG A 52 -19.84 6.45 3.51
CA ARG A 52 -20.30 7.74 2.94
C ARG A 52 -19.21 8.52 2.23
N TYR A 53 -17.96 8.43 2.70
CA TYR A 53 -16.83 9.11 2.08
C TYR A 53 -16.46 8.46 0.75
N TYR A 54 -16.42 7.13 0.69
CA TYR A 54 -16.16 6.36 -0.53
C TYR A 54 -17.26 6.59 -1.56
N ASP A 55 -18.53 6.53 -1.14
CA ASP A 55 -19.68 6.87 -1.99
C ASP A 55 -19.61 8.30 -2.51
N GLY A 56 -19.43 9.26 -1.60
CA GLY A 56 -19.43 10.69 -1.91
C GLY A 56 -18.31 11.11 -2.84
N THR A 57 -17.16 10.43 -2.79
CA THR A 57 -15.99 10.69 -3.64
C THR A 57 -15.86 9.72 -4.83
N HIS A 58 -16.83 8.83 -5.04
CA HIS A 58 -16.81 7.83 -6.11
C HIS A 58 -15.53 6.96 -6.12
N LEU A 59 -15.14 6.42 -4.97
CA LEU A 59 -13.95 5.57 -4.87
C LEU A 59 -14.13 4.25 -5.64
N TRP A 60 -13.07 3.81 -6.32
CA TRP A 60 -12.97 2.54 -7.02
C TRP A 60 -13.27 1.31 -6.13
N ASP A 61 -13.90 0.29 -6.71
CA ASP A 61 -14.14 -1.02 -6.08
C ASP A 61 -13.08 -2.06 -6.50
N LEU A 62 -12.67 -2.02 -7.78
CA LEU A 62 -11.57 -2.81 -8.34
C LEU A 62 -10.49 -1.93 -8.99
N ARG A 63 -9.23 -2.38 -8.94
CA ARG A 63 -8.06 -1.75 -9.56
C ARG A 63 -7.26 -2.80 -10.32
N LEU A 64 -7.03 -2.56 -11.60
CA LEU A 64 -6.15 -3.38 -12.45
C LEU A 64 -4.80 -2.69 -12.59
N VAL A 65 -3.71 -3.45 -12.52
CA VAL A 65 -2.33 -2.95 -12.71
C VAL A 65 -1.63 -3.82 -13.75
N SER A 66 -0.88 -3.23 -14.69
CA SER A 66 -0.20 -3.96 -15.78
C SER A 66 1.27 -3.59 -15.92
N THR A 67 2.13 -4.60 -16.11
CA THR A 67 3.58 -4.40 -16.31
C THR A 67 3.96 -3.76 -17.65
N LEU A 68 3.07 -3.77 -18.66
CA LEU A 68 3.25 -3.04 -19.94
C LEU A 68 2.17 -1.95 -20.15
N GLY A 69 1.45 -1.61 -19.08
CA GLY A 69 0.30 -0.72 -19.11
C GLY A 69 -0.86 -1.19 -20.00
N PHE A 70 -1.86 -0.32 -20.12
CA PHE A 70 -3.09 -0.50 -20.88
C PHE A 70 -3.21 0.56 -21.97
N SER A 71 -3.89 0.20 -23.06
CA SER A 71 -4.37 1.14 -24.08
C SER A 71 -5.82 1.56 -23.81
N ASP A 72 -6.32 2.57 -24.53
CA ASP A 72 -7.75 2.93 -24.50
C ASP A 72 -8.65 1.77 -25.00
N ASP A 73 -8.13 0.88 -25.87
CA ASP A 73 -8.86 -0.33 -26.29
C ASP A 73 -8.94 -1.38 -25.18
N ASP A 74 -7.92 -1.48 -24.32
CA ASP A 74 -7.97 -2.38 -23.16
C ASP A 74 -8.94 -1.84 -22.10
N ALA A 75 -8.96 -0.53 -21.87
CA ALA A 75 -9.97 0.12 -21.04
C ALA A 75 -11.39 -0.15 -21.57
N ARG A 76 -11.63 -0.02 -22.89
CA ARG A 76 -12.89 -0.39 -23.54
C ARG A 76 -13.24 -1.88 -23.37
N ARG A 77 -12.26 -2.77 -23.52
CA ARG A 77 -12.44 -4.23 -23.33
C ARG A 77 -12.81 -4.58 -21.89
N VAL A 78 -12.27 -3.86 -20.91
CA VAL A 78 -12.60 -4.01 -19.48
C VAL A 78 -13.97 -3.43 -19.15
N ALA A 79 -14.32 -2.25 -19.68
CA ALA A 79 -15.64 -1.62 -19.50
C ALA A 79 -16.79 -2.46 -20.10
N ALA A 80 -16.50 -3.31 -21.09
CA ALA A 80 -17.47 -4.22 -21.68
C ALA A 80 -17.71 -5.52 -20.89
N VAL A 81 -17.07 -5.71 -19.71
CA VAL A 81 -17.29 -6.88 -18.85
C VAL A 81 -18.57 -6.70 -18.03
N ASP A 82 -19.44 -7.71 -18.07
CA ASP A 82 -20.72 -7.71 -17.37
C ASP A 82 -20.58 -7.42 -15.87
N GLY A 83 -21.30 -6.40 -15.37
CA GLY A 83 -21.25 -5.90 -13.98
C GLY A 83 -20.20 -4.83 -13.69
N VAL A 84 -19.39 -4.41 -14.67
CA VAL A 84 -18.60 -3.17 -14.57
C VAL A 84 -19.51 -1.98 -14.85
N ASP A 85 -19.50 -0.98 -13.97
CA ASP A 85 -20.33 0.23 -14.06
C ASP A 85 -19.57 1.37 -14.75
N ALA A 86 -18.38 1.71 -14.25
CA ALA A 86 -17.48 2.70 -14.84
C ALA A 86 -16.02 2.23 -14.85
N VAL A 87 -15.20 2.79 -15.76
CA VAL A 87 -13.75 2.53 -15.85
C VAL A 87 -12.99 3.83 -16.04
N MET A 88 -12.08 4.15 -15.10
CA MET A 88 -11.19 5.30 -15.17
C MET A 88 -9.73 4.86 -15.36
N PRO A 89 -9.14 5.05 -16.56
CA PRO A 89 -7.72 4.83 -16.79
C PRO A 89 -6.85 5.82 -16.01
N SER A 90 -5.71 5.38 -15.47
CA SER A 90 -4.79 6.20 -14.70
C SER A 90 -3.33 5.84 -14.97
N ILE A 91 -2.43 6.78 -14.68
CA ILE A 91 -0.98 6.57 -14.65
C ILE A 91 -0.53 6.86 -13.23
N ALA A 92 0.16 5.91 -12.62
CA ALA A 92 0.88 6.11 -11.37
C ALA A 92 2.31 5.57 -11.52
N THR A 93 3.27 6.33 -11.00
CA THR A 93 4.68 5.92 -10.92
C THR A 93 5.32 6.45 -9.64
N ASP A 94 6.27 5.70 -9.09
CA ASP A 94 6.98 6.09 -7.86
C ASP A 94 8.33 6.70 -8.22
N ALA A 95 8.70 7.79 -7.54
CA ALA A 95 9.98 8.47 -7.75
C ALA A 95 10.55 9.04 -6.45
N MET A 96 11.88 9.21 -6.40
CA MET A 96 12.50 10.04 -5.38
C MET A 96 12.38 11.50 -5.80
N ALA A 97 11.67 12.30 -5.02
CA ALA A 97 11.56 13.74 -5.24
C ALA A 97 12.25 14.53 -4.12
N ARG A 98 12.69 15.75 -4.44
CA ARG A 98 13.14 16.73 -3.43
C ARG A 98 12.12 17.84 -3.27
N ILE A 99 11.44 17.87 -2.13
CA ILE A 99 10.39 18.83 -1.74
C ILE A 99 10.80 19.47 -0.41
N GLY A 100 10.62 20.79 -0.25
CA GLY A 100 11.00 21.49 0.99
C GLY A 100 12.50 21.41 1.35
N GLY A 101 13.35 20.95 0.44
CA GLY A 101 14.77 20.66 0.69
C GLY A 101 15.05 19.23 1.21
N ARG A 102 14.02 18.46 1.56
CA ARG A 102 14.10 17.04 1.96
C ARG A 102 13.95 16.15 0.73
N GLN A 103 14.64 15.01 0.71
CA GLN A 103 14.45 13.97 -0.29
C GLN A 103 13.48 12.94 0.26
N GLN A 104 12.45 12.61 -0.52
CA GLN A 104 11.27 11.83 -0.15
C GLN A 104 10.95 10.83 -1.26
N ALA A 105 10.38 9.69 -0.91
CA ALA A 105 9.74 8.81 -1.86
C ALA A 105 8.32 9.30 -2.12
N VAL A 106 7.99 9.56 -3.39
CA VAL A 106 6.68 10.12 -3.78
C VAL A 106 6.04 9.30 -4.88
N ARG A 107 4.70 9.18 -4.83
CA ARG A 107 3.91 8.67 -5.95
C ARG A 107 3.44 9.84 -6.79
N VAL A 108 3.74 9.81 -8.09
CA VAL A 108 3.24 10.76 -9.08
C VAL A 108 2.10 10.08 -9.83
N SER A 109 0.88 10.56 -9.61
CA SER A 109 -0.36 10.04 -10.20
C SER A 109 -0.96 11.02 -11.20
N LEU A 110 -1.69 10.48 -12.17
CA LEU A 110 -2.51 11.24 -13.10
C LEU A 110 -3.62 11.98 -12.35
N LEU A 111 -3.73 13.28 -12.62
CA LEU A 111 -4.91 14.07 -12.32
C LEU A 111 -5.92 13.87 -13.48
N PRO A 112 -7.10 13.27 -13.25
CA PRO A 112 -8.13 13.18 -14.28
C PRO A 112 -8.62 14.57 -14.68
N GLU A 113 -8.84 14.81 -15.98
CA GLU A 113 -9.23 16.14 -16.50
C GLU A 113 -10.55 16.65 -15.89
N ALA A 114 -11.50 15.73 -15.63
CA ALA A 114 -12.75 16.00 -14.95
C ALA A 114 -12.59 16.62 -13.54
N ALA A 115 -11.44 16.45 -12.89
CA ALA A 115 -11.15 17.11 -11.60
C ALA A 115 -11.23 18.64 -11.68
N ALA A 116 -10.87 19.23 -12.82
CA ALA A 116 -10.92 20.68 -13.03
C ALA A 116 -12.35 21.25 -13.03
N TRP A 117 -13.34 20.39 -13.28
CA TRP A 117 -14.76 20.73 -13.47
C TRP A 117 -15.67 20.17 -12.37
N SER A 118 -15.11 19.43 -11.41
CA SER A 118 -15.84 18.88 -10.28
C SER A 118 -16.18 19.93 -9.23
N HIS A 119 -17.12 19.61 -8.33
CA HIS A 119 -17.49 20.46 -7.19
C HIS A 119 -17.54 19.64 -5.90
N ALA A 120 -16.71 20.00 -4.93
CA ALA A 120 -16.79 19.48 -3.58
C ALA A 120 -18.09 19.93 -2.89
N ASP A 121 -18.85 18.98 -2.36
CA ASP A 121 -20.02 19.22 -1.52
C ASP A 121 -19.66 18.89 -0.06
N GLY A 122 -19.17 19.90 0.64
CA GLY A 122 -18.58 19.75 1.96
C GLY A 122 -17.24 18.99 1.94
N ASP A 123 -16.92 18.32 3.05
CA ASP A 123 -15.61 17.69 3.29
C ASP A 123 -15.49 16.24 2.83
N ALA A 124 -16.59 15.63 2.36
CA ALA A 124 -16.69 14.18 2.16
C ALA A 124 -17.38 13.75 0.85
N ALA A 125 -17.78 14.69 -0.01
CA ALA A 125 -18.40 14.37 -1.29
C ALA A 125 -17.91 15.29 -2.42
N VAL A 126 -17.89 14.77 -3.65
CA VAL A 126 -17.53 15.51 -4.86
C VAL A 126 -18.50 15.13 -5.99
N SER A 127 -19.22 16.14 -6.46
CA SER A 127 -20.06 16.08 -7.65
C SER A 127 -19.23 16.28 -8.92
N SER A 128 -19.60 15.59 -9.99
CA SER A 128 -19.08 15.73 -11.35
C SER A 128 -20.14 15.24 -12.32
N ASP A 129 -20.29 15.92 -13.46
CA ASP A 129 -21.14 15.49 -14.57
C ASP A 129 -20.52 14.30 -15.34
N ASP A 130 -19.22 14.06 -15.14
CA ASP A 130 -18.53 12.87 -15.63
C ASP A 130 -18.79 11.68 -14.69
N GLY A 131 -19.53 10.69 -15.21
CA GLY A 131 -19.82 9.43 -14.53
C GLY A 131 -18.58 8.55 -14.36
N ASP A 132 -17.69 8.53 -15.35
CA ASP A 132 -16.46 7.74 -15.36
C ASP A 132 -15.35 8.38 -14.50
N TYR A 133 -15.53 9.62 -14.03
CA TYR A 133 -14.61 10.22 -13.06
C TYR A 133 -14.76 9.58 -11.67
N LEU A 134 -13.93 8.57 -11.43
CA LEU A 134 -13.72 7.90 -10.15
C LEU A 134 -12.70 8.65 -9.27
N ASN A 135 -12.61 8.27 -8.00
CA ASN A 135 -11.56 8.69 -7.07
C ASN A 135 -11.47 10.22 -6.90
N ARG A 136 -12.64 10.86 -6.83
CA ARG A 136 -12.80 12.29 -6.97
C ARG A 136 -12.07 13.05 -5.87
N LEU A 137 -11.15 13.91 -6.29
CA LEU A 137 -10.25 14.63 -5.39
C LEU A 137 -10.95 15.86 -4.81
N ILE A 138 -10.75 16.13 -3.52
CA ILE A 138 -11.26 17.33 -2.86
C ILE A 138 -10.13 18.36 -2.83
N LEU A 139 -10.25 19.44 -3.60
CA LEU A 139 -9.33 20.57 -3.52
C LEU A 139 -9.46 21.25 -2.15
N ARG A 140 -8.36 21.31 -1.40
CA ARG A 140 -8.29 21.92 -0.06
C ARG A 140 -7.85 23.38 -0.15
N ASP A 141 -6.69 23.63 -0.75
CA ASP A 141 -6.15 24.97 -0.95
C ASP A 141 -5.56 25.16 -2.36
N GLY A 142 -5.52 26.41 -2.83
CA GLY A 142 -4.89 26.78 -4.10
C GLY A 142 -5.79 26.56 -5.31
N ARG A 143 -5.26 25.88 -6.33
CA ARG A 143 -5.98 25.60 -7.59
C ARG A 143 -5.52 24.30 -8.24
N TRP A 144 -6.31 23.81 -9.19
CA TRP A 144 -5.89 22.76 -10.11
C TRP A 144 -4.70 23.17 -10.99
N PRO A 145 -3.82 22.23 -11.38
CA PRO A 145 -2.77 22.40 -12.38
C PRO A 145 -3.34 22.78 -13.76
N ARG A 146 -2.55 23.52 -14.54
CA ARG A 146 -2.91 23.98 -15.90
C ARG A 146 -1.81 23.77 -16.93
N ALA A 147 -0.66 23.25 -16.52
CA ALA A 147 0.51 23.01 -17.36
C ALA A 147 1.27 21.77 -16.87
N ALA A 148 2.04 21.14 -17.75
CA ALA A 148 2.76 19.89 -17.49
C ALA A 148 3.84 19.97 -16.40
N ASP A 149 4.24 21.18 -16.00
CA ASP A 149 5.19 21.49 -14.92
C ASP A 149 4.49 21.96 -13.63
N GLU A 150 3.18 21.75 -13.51
CA GLU A 150 2.39 22.04 -12.30
C GLU A 150 1.83 20.75 -11.66
N ALA A 151 1.71 20.76 -10.33
CA ALA A 151 1.17 19.65 -9.55
C ALA A 151 0.29 20.15 -8.39
N VAL A 152 -0.63 19.30 -7.93
CA VAL A 152 -1.22 19.42 -6.58
C VAL A 152 -0.74 18.28 -5.72
N ALA A 153 -0.50 18.53 -4.43
CA ALA A 153 0.02 17.55 -3.49
C ALA A 153 -1.06 17.07 -2.52
N LEU A 154 -0.90 15.89 -1.92
CA LEU A 154 -1.80 15.45 -0.85
C LEU A 154 -1.66 16.39 0.35
N ALA A 155 -2.79 16.97 0.77
CA ALA A 155 -2.91 17.87 1.92
C ALA A 155 -2.71 17.13 3.25
N ASP A 156 -3.06 15.85 3.26
CA ASP A 156 -3.11 14.98 4.43
C ASP A 156 -1.74 14.36 4.78
N ALA A 157 -0.69 14.67 4.02
CA ALA A 157 0.68 14.26 4.30
C ALA A 157 1.32 15.12 5.40
N HIS A 158 2.16 14.49 6.22
CA HIS A 158 2.82 15.11 7.37
C HIS A 158 3.96 16.09 7.01
N ASP A 159 4.28 16.23 5.72
CA ASP A 159 5.39 17.06 5.24
C ASP A 159 4.96 18.49 4.87
N ASP A 160 5.93 19.40 5.01
CA ASP A 160 5.78 20.86 4.92
C ASP A 160 5.62 21.35 3.46
N VAL A 161 4.61 20.83 2.75
CA VAL A 161 4.28 21.23 1.38
C VAL A 161 3.68 22.63 1.37
N ARG A 162 4.29 23.51 0.56
CA ARG A 162 3.86 24.90 0.41
C ARG A 162 3.43 25.16 -1.03
N ILE A 163 2.29 25.81 -1.20
CA ILE A 163 1.83 26.33 -2.49
C ILE A 163 2.83 27.39 -2.97
N GLY A 164 3.17 27.35 -4.27
CA GLY A 164 4.30 28.07 -4.85
C GLY A 164 5.67 27.40 -4.61
N GLY A 165 5.71 26.31 -3.84
CA GLY A 165 6.88 25.46 -3.67
C GLY A 165 7.19 24.63 -4.92
N THR A 166 8.29 23.90 -4.87
CA THR A 166 8.77 23.10 -6.00
C THR A 166 9.14 21.69 -5.56
N ALA A 167 8.57 20.69 -6.21
CA ALA A 167 9.06 19.32 -6.21
C ALA A 167 10.05 19.15 -7.37
N ARG A 168 11.24 18.60 -7.12
CA ARG A 168 12.15 18.16 -8.19
C ARG A 168 12.20 16.65 -8.19
N ILE A 169 11.72 16.05 -9.27
CA ILE A 169 11.83 14.61 -9.50
C ILE A 169 13.30 14.29 -9.78
N GLY A 170 13.79 13.23 -9.15
CA GLY A 170 15.06 12.57 -9.46
C GLY A 170 14.77 11.18 -10.01
N SER A 171 15.45 10.16 -9.50
CA SER A 171 15.28 8.78 -9.94
C SER A 171 13.85 8.27 -9.77
N VAL A 172 13.29 7.70 -10.84
CA VAL A 172 12.04 6.94 -10.86
C VAL A 172 12.31 5.49 -10.44
N ALA A 173 11.30 4.78 -9.95
CA ALA A 173 11.38 3.35 -9.66
C ALA A 173 11.64 2.51 -10.93
N GLU A 174 12.22 1.32 -10.75
CA GLU A 174 12.45 0.37 -11.84
C GLU A 174 11.11 -0.02 -12.51
N GLY A 175 11.07 0.03 -13.85
CA GLY A 175 9.83 -0.16 -14.62
C GLY A 175 8.84 1.02 -14.56
N GLY A 176 9.14 2.09 -13.83
CA GLY A 176 8.35 3.32 -13.80
C GLY A 176 8.55 4.22 -15.02
N ASP A 177 7.74 5.28 -15.11
CA ASP A 177 7.80 6.20 -16.25
C ASP A 177 9.01 7.15 -16.14
N THR A 178 9.98 6.98 -17.03
CA THR A 178 11.18 7.83 -17.08
C THR A 178 10.94 9.21 -17.70
N SER A 179 9.77 9.48 -18.31
CA SER A 179 9.41 10.79 -18.89
C SER A 179 9.37 11.92 -17.85
N ILE A 180 9.16 11.57 -16.57
CA ILE A 180 9.15 12.49 -15.44
C ILE A 180 10.52 12.69 -14.78
N ASP A 181 11.56 11.95 -15.16
CA ASP A 181 12.91 12.10 -14.59
C ASP A 181 13.44 13.52 -14.79
N GLY A 182 14.11 14.05 -13.78
CA GLY A 182 14.63 15.42 -13.73
C GLY A 182 13.57 16.53 -13.78
N ARG A 183 12.26 16.22 -13.91
CA ARG A 183 11.22 17.24 -14.02
C ARG A 183 11.11 18.08 -12.75
N ARG A 184 10.73 19.34 -12.96
CA ARG A 184 10.47 20.31 -11.92
C ARG A 184 8.98 20.62 -11.92
N LEU A 185 8.30 20.27 -10.83
CA LEU A 185 6.88 20.49 -10.66
C LEU A 185 6.64 21.62 -9.65
N THR A 186 5.88 22.62 -10.04
CA THR A 186 5.44 23.72 -9.18
C THR A 186 4.15 23.31 -8.47
N ILE A 187 4.14 23.38 -7.14
CA ILE A 187 2.97 22.95 -6.35
C ILE A 187 1.97 24.11 -6.32
N VAL A 188 0.83 23.97 -7.00
CA VAL A 188 -0.17 25.04 -7.19
C VAL A 188 -1.41 24.91 -6.29
N GLY A 189 -1.51 23.81 -5.55
CA GLY A 189 -2.59 23.55 -4.60
C GLY A 189 -2.37 22.26 -3.81
N THR A 190 -3.29 21.98 -2.90
CA THR A 190 -3.32 20.76 -2.08
C THR A 190 -4.69 20.10 -2.16
N VAL A 191 -4.72 18.77 -2.10
CA VAL A 191 -5.94 17.95 -2.26
C VAL A 191 -6.04 16.88 -1.18
N SER A 192 -7.26 16.52 -0.79
CA SER A 192 -7.51 15.20 -0.16
C SER A 192 -7.93 14.20 -1.23
N SER A 193 -7.52 12.95 -1.06
CA SER A 193 -7.77 11.87 -2.03
C SER A 193 -8.44 10.67 -1.35
N PRO A 194 -9.50 10.10 -1.94
CA PRO A 194 -10.17 8.94 -1.34
C PRO A 194 -9.37 7.64 -1.50
N ASN A 195 -8.32 7.64 -2.33
CA ASN A 195 -7.36 6.53 -2.39
C ASN A 195 -6.55 6.36 -1.10
N TYR A 196 -6.44 7.43 -0.31
CA TYR A 196 -5.60 7.51 0.88
C TYR A 196 -6.41 7.95 2.12
N PRO A 197 -7.42 7.17 2.55
CA PRO A 197 -8.29 7.52 3.68
C PRO A 197 -7.57 7.46 5.04
N TYR A 198 -6.32 7.03 5.08
CA TYR A 198 -5.50 6.92 6.28
C TYR A 198 -4.19 7.68 6.09
N THR A 199 -3.91 8.62 6.99
CA THR A 199 -2.88 9.68 6.80
C THR A 199 -1.49 9.31 7.31
N VAL A 200 -1.33 8.10 7.87
CA VAL A 200 -0.09 7.60 8.47
C VAL A 200 0.79 6.86 7.45
N SER A 201 0.18 6.27 6.41
CA SER A 201 0.88 5.60 5.31
C SER A 201 0.11 5.79 4.01
N PHE A 202 0.84 6.19 2.97
CA PHE A 202 0.35 6.31 1.59
C PHE A 202 0.69 5.08 0.73
N GLY A 203 1.18 4.01 1.36
CA GLY A 203 1.52 2.74 0.73
C GLY A 203 3.03 2.50 0.63
N THR A 204 3.39 1.25 0.34
CA THR A 204 4.77 0.83 0.10
C THR A 204 5.31 1.25 -1.28
N THR A 205 6.64 1.27 -1.38
CA THR A 205 7.40 1.44 -2.61
C THR A 205 8.74 0.69 -2.52
N THR A 206 9.48 0.53 -3.61
CA THR A 206 10.85 -0.03 -3.62
C THR A 206 11.92 1.05 -3.36
N LEU A 207 11.53 2.32 -3.31
CA LEU A 207 12.42 3.47 -3.18
C LEU A 207 12.61 3.92 -1.73
N GLY A 208 13.76 4.52 -1.44
CA GLY A 208 14.03 5.23 -0.18
C GLY A 208 13.91 4.34 1.07
N THR A 209 12.93 4.63 1.92
CA THR A 209 12.61 3.90 3.16
C THR A 209 11.70 2.69 2.94
N GLY A 210 11.21 2.49 1.71
CA GLY A 210 10.19 1.49 1.37
C GLY A 210 8.75 1.95 1.60
N GLN A 211 8.54 3.22 1.96
CA GLN A 211 7.25 3.84 2.26
C GLN A 211 7.10 5.13 1.45
N LEU A 212 5.87 5.46 1.04
CA LEU A 212 5.57 6.72 0.36
C LEU A 212 5.37 7.85 1.38
N ASP A 213 6.19 8.90 1.28
CA ASP A 213 6.12 10.08 2.14
C ASP A 213 5.05 11.08 1.64
N GLN A 214 4.81 11.15 0.33
CA GLN A 214 3.90 12.12 -0.29
C GLN A 214 3.34 11.62 -1.64
N VAL A 215 2.17 12.12 -2.05
CA VAL A 215 1.55 11.88 -3.36
C VAL A 215 1.37 13.20 -4.10
N LEU A 216 1.70 13.21 -5.39
CA LEU A 216 1.54 14.35 -6.30
C LEU A 216 0.60 13.97 -7.44
N TYR A 217 -0.37 14.82 -7.75
CA TYR A 217 -1.26 14.69 -8.90
C TYR A 217 -0.87 15.71 -9.98
N VAL A 218 -0.69 15.21 -11.22
CA VAL A 218 -0.17 15.98 -12.36
C VAL A 218 -1.01 15.78 -13.63
N PRO A 219 -1.08 16.76 -14.56
CA PRO A 219 -1.77 16.61 -15.84
C PRO A 219 -1.25 15.45 -16.71
N ARG A 220 -2.06 15.01 -17.69
CA ARG A 220 -1.64 13.95 -18.64
C ARG A 220 -0.35 14.29 -19.38
N ASP A 221 -0.21 15.54 -19.83
CA ASP A 221 0.98 16.08 -20.49
C ASP A 221 2.28 15.93 -19.66
N THR A 222 2.16 15.69 -18.35
CA THR A 222 3.31 15.42 -17.49
C THR A 222 3.97 14.06 -17.79
N PHE A 223 3.22 13.09 -18.32
CA PHE A 223 3.67 11.72 -18.64
C PHE A 223 3.96 11.48 -20.14
N GLY A 224 3.67 12.42 -21.02
CA GLY A 224 3.84 12.23 -22.47
C GLY A 224 3.04 11.04 -23.02
N ASP A 225 3.68 10.21 -23.83
CA ASP A 225 3.06 9.06 -24.53
C ASP A 225 2.92 7.80 -23.64
N THR A 226 3.19 7.90 -22.34
CA THR A 226 3.13 6.77 -21.41
C THR A 226 1.73 6.13 -21.37
N PRO A 227 1.63 4.79 -21.48
CA PRO A 227 0.36 4.07 -21.37
C PRO A 227 -0.18 4.10 -19.93
N TYR A 228 -1.47 3.86 -19.75
CA TYR A 228 -2.06 3.78 -18.42
C TYR A 228 -1.42 2.64 -17.64
N THR A 229 -0.79 2.89 -16.49
CA THR A 229 -0.21 1.81 -15.67
C THR A 229 -1.28 1.07 -14.87
N GLU A 230 -2.45 1.68 -14.69
CA GLU A 230 -3.57 1.14 -13.94
C GLU A 230 -4.94 1.52 -14.55
N LEU A 231 -5.96 0.71 -14.26
CA LEU A 231 -7.37 1.05 -14.49
C LEU A 231 -8.10 0.95 -13.15
N TYR A 232 -8.89 1.97 -12.82
CA TYR A 232 -9.83 1.95 -11.70
C TYR A 232 -11.24 1.63 -12.21
N LEU A 233 -12.02 0.89 -11.44
CA LEU A 233 -13.36 0.46 -11.82
C LEU A 233 -14.35 0.57 -10.66
N THR A 234 -15.63 0.79 -10.98
CA THR A 234 -16.76 0.53 -10.09
C THR A 234 -17.58 -0.67 -10.56
N VAL A 235 -18.29 -1.28 -9.62
CA VAL A 235 -19.14 -2.45 -9.84
C VAL A 235 -20.61 -2.09 -9.68
N ASP A 236 -21.45 -2.49 -10.64
CA ASP A 236 -22.89 -2.28 -10.57
C ASP A 236 -23.47 -2.94 -9.30
N GLY A 237 -24.36 -2.22 -8.63
CA GLY A 237 -24.95 -2.61 -7.35
C GLY A 237 -24.04 -2.48 -6.11
N ALA A 238 -22.71 -2.38 -6.24
CA ALA A 238 -21.80 -2.34 -5.08
C ALA A 238 -22.05 -1.12 -4.18
N ARG A 239 -22.25 0.06 -4.78
CA ARG A 239 -22.65 1.32 -4.13
C ARG A 239 -23.95 1.24 -3.31
N GLY A 240 -24.80 0.23 -3.55
CA GLY A 240 -26.04 0.02 -2.80
C GLY A 240 -25.83 -0.68 -1.44
N GLU A 241 -24.66 -1.25 -1.21
CA GLU A 241 -24.29 -2.06 -0.06
C GLU A 241 -23.19 -1.37 0.76
N GLN A 242 -23.15 -1.60 2.08
CA GLN A 242 -22.11 -1.03 2.92
C GLN A 242 -20.74 -1.67 2.61
N ASP A 243 -19.65 -0.90 2.44
CA ASP A 243 -18.28 -1.37 2.09
C ASP A 243 -17.80 -2.58 2.91
N SER A 244 -18.09 -2.56 4.22
CA SER A 244 -17.68 -3.63 5.14
C SER A 244 -18.55 -4.91 5.10
N SER A 245 -19.62 -4.94 4.31
CA SER A 245 -20.65 -5.99 4.31
C SER A 245 -20.31 -7.22 3.48
N ASP A 246 -21.04 -8.31 3.72
CA ASP A 246 -21.00 -9.50 2.86
C ASP A 246 -21.65 -9.24 1.50
N GLY A 247 -22.65 -8.35 1.42
CA GLY A 247 -23.35 -7.99 0.19
C GLY A 247 -22.41 -7.30 -0.81
N TYR A 248 -21.71 -6.26 -0.35
CA TYR A 248 -20.68 -5.56 -1.12
C TYR A 248 -19.60 -6.54 -1.61
N ARG A 249 -19.00 -7.33 -0.71
CA ARG A 249 -17.93 -8.28 -1.05
C ARG A 249 -18.36 -9.29 -2.11
N ASN A 250 -19.47 -9.99 -1.91
CA ASN A 250 -19.96 -10.98 -2.88
C ASN A 250 -20.24 -10.36 -4.27
N THR A 251 -20.68 -9.09 -4.31
CA THR A 251 -20.96 -8.37 -5.56
C THR A 251 -19.67 -8.02 -6.30
N VAL A 252 -18.68 -7.46 -5.58
CA VAL A 252 -17.37 -7.08 -6.12
C VAL A 252 -16.55 -8.32 -6.53
N ASP A 253 -16.50 -9.36 -5.69
CA ASP A 253 -15.78 -10.61 -5.96
C ASP A 253 -16.29 -11.28 -7.24
N ALA A 254 -17.61 -11.30 -7.45
CA ALA A 254 -18.22 -11.90 -8.64
C ALA A 254 -17.82 -11.18 -9.94
N VAL A 255 -17.58 -9.86 -9.92
CA VAL A 255 -17.03 -9.12 -11.07
C VAL A 255 -15.52 -9.32 -11.17
N ALA A 256 -14.80 -9.33 -10.05
CA ALA A 256 -13.37 -9.55 -10.01
C ALA A 256 -12.99 -10.89 -10.65
N ASP A 257 -13.73 -11.95 -10.36
CA ASP A 257 -13.54 -13.27 -10.99
C ASP A 257 -13.80 -13.24 -12.50
N ARG A 258 -14.87 -12.56 -12.96
CA ARG A 258 -15.14 -12.40 -14.40
C ARG A 258 -14.02 -11.65 -15.12
N ILE A 259 -13.41 -10.65 -14.46
CA ILE A 259 -12.25 -9.92 -15.01
C ILE A 259 -11.00 -10.80 -15.00
N ARG A 260 -10.72 -11.53 -13.91
CA ARG A 260 -9.61 -12.51 -13.80
C ARG A 260 -9.69 -13.55 -14.93
N ASP A 261 -10.88 -14.03 -15.28
CA ASP A 261 -11.11 -14.94 -16.42
C ASP A 261 -10.80 -14.29 -17.79
N GLN A 262 -10.92 -12.96 -17.94
CA GLN A 262 -10.54 -12.25 -19.16
C GLN A 262 -9.05 -11.84 -19.19
N VAL A 263 -8.33 -11.79 -18.06
CA VAL A 263 -6.91 -11.38 -18.00
C VAL A 263 -6.03 -12.08 -19.04
N PRO A 264 -6.09 -13.41 -19.27
CA PRO A 264 -5.27 -14.07 -20.29
C PRO A 264 -5.53 -13.56 -21.72
N ARG A 265 -6.76 -13.11 -22.01
CA ARG A 265 -7.13 -12.51 -23.31
C ARG A 265 -6.66 -11.07 -23.40
N LEU A 266 -6.88 -10.27 -22.35
CA LEU A 266 -6.41 -8.88 -22.26
C LEU A 266 -4.89 -8.79 -22.43
N ALA A 267 -4.14 -9.63 -21.71
CA ALA A 267 -2.68 -9.70 -21.80
C ALA A 267 -2.20 -10.16 -23.20
N THR A 268 -2.94 -11.06 -23.85
CA THR A 268 -2.61 -11.48 -25.23
C THR A 268 -2.86 -10.35 -26.22
N ALA A 269 -4.01 -9.68 -26.15
CA ALA A 269 -4.35 -8.55 -26.99
C ALA A 269 -3.35 -7.40 -26.82
N ARG A 270 -3.06 -6.99 -25.58
CA ARG A 270 -2.08 -5.94 -25.28
C ARG A 270 -0.68 -6.24 -25.84
N ARG A 271 -0.22 -7.49 -25.73
CA ARG A 271 1.05 -7.93 -26.34
C ARG A 271 1.00 -7.84 -27.87
N ASP A 272 -0.08 -8.31 -28.48
CA ASP A 272 -0.23 -8.30 -29.94
C ASP A 272 -0.30 -6.86 -30.48
N ASP A 273 -1.04 -5.96 -29.81
CA ASP A 273 -1.10 -4.53 -30.13
C ASP A 273 0.31 -3.88 -30.05
N LEU A 274 1.10 -4.19 -29.02
CA LEU A 274 2.47 -3.69 -28.87
C LEU A 274 3.44 -4.25 -29.92
N ARG A 275 3.34 -5.56 -30.23
CA ARG A 275 4.13 -6.18 -31.30
C ARG A 275 3.80 -5.56 -32.65
N ASP A 276 2.53 -5.36 -32.95
CA ASP A 276 2.10 -4.87 -34.26
C ASP A 276 2.47 -3.38 -34.44
N GLN A 277 2.46 -2.59 -33.36
CA GLN A 277 3.05 -1.24 -33.34
C GLN A 277 4.56 -1.26 -33.58
N ALA A 278 5.32 -2.13 -32.91
CA ALA A 278 6.76 -2.26 -33.11
C ALA A 278 7.10 -2.75 -34.54
N MET A 279 6.33 -3.70 -35.08
CA MET A 279 6.48 -4.19 -36.45
C MET A 279 6.16 -3.12 -37.49
N ALA A 280 5.18 -2.23 -37.25
CA ALA A 280 4.94 -1.08 -38.12
C ALA A 280 6.14 -0.12 -38.17
N GLN A 281 6.86 0.08 -37.06
CA GLN A 281 8.12 0.84 -37.05
C GLN A 281 9.24 0.11 -37.80
N VAL A 282 9.34 -1.22 -37.67
CA VAL A 282 10.28 -2.06 -38.43
C VAL A 282 10.04 -1.93 -39.94
N GLU A 283 8.79 -1.99 -40.41
CA GLU A 283 8.45 -1.81 -41.82
C GLU A 283 8.76 -0.39 -42.33
N ALA A 284 8.53 0.65 -41.50
CA ALA A 284 8.95 2.01 -41.83
C ALA A 284 10.48 2.15 -41.98
N MET A 285 11.26 1.47 -41.12
CA MET A 285 12.72 1.39 -41.25
C MET A 285 13.16 0.62 -42.49
N ARG A 286 12.52 -0.52 -42.80
CA ARG A 286 12.79 -1.33 -44.01
C ARG A 286 12.57 -0.52 -45.29
N ALA A 287 11.43 0.19 -45.39
CA ALA A 287 11.14 1.08 -46.52
C ALA A 287 12.17 2.22 -46.66
N GLN A 288 12.72 2.72 -45.55
CA GLN A 288 13.78 3.74 -45.58
C GLN A 288 15.14 3.17 -46.00
N LEU A 289 15.47 1.94 -45.58
CA LEU A 289 16.66 1.23 -46.02
C LEU A 289 16.58 0.90 -47.53
N GLU A 290 15.43 0.46 -48.04
CA GLU A 290 15.23 0.19 -49.47
C GLU A 290 15.50 1.43 -50.35
N ARG A 291 14.98 2.59 -49.95
CA ARG A 291 15.28 3.88 -50.60
C ARG A 291 16.78 4.20 -50.57
N THR A 292 17.43 4.00 -49.43
CA THR A 292 18.85 4.27 -49.23
C THR A 292 19.71 3.34 -50.11
N THR A 293 19.37 2.05 -50.17
CA THR A 293 20.03 1.04 -51.01
C THR A 293 19.84 1.34 -52.49
N THR A 294 18.67 1.83 -52.91
CA THR A 294 18.41 2.24 -54.30
C THR A 294 19.27 3.46 -54.68
N GLN A 295 19.38 4.46 -53.81
CA GLN A 295 20.26 5.60 -54.01
C GLN A 295 21.74 5.19 -54.05
N LEU A 296 22.14 4.25 -53.18
CA LEU A 296 23.49 3.70 -53.12
C LEU A 296 23.85 2.97 -54.42
N ALA A 297 22.96 2.13 -54.95
CA ALA A 297 23.17 1.42 -56.22
C ALA A 297 23.28 2.41 -57.41
N ALA A 298 22.48 3.47 -57.43
CA ALA A 298 22.60 4.53 -58.43
C ALA A 298 23.94 5.29 -58.32
N ALA A 299 24.40 5.58 -57.11
CA ALA A 299 25.71 6.20 -56.86
C ALA A 299 26.87 5.29 -57.30
N GLN A 300 26.78 3.98 -57.03
CA GLN A 300 27.75 2.97 -57.49
C GLN A 300 27.85 2.94 -59.02
N ALA A 301 26.71 2.88 -59.72
CA ALA A 301 26.68 2.90 -61.18
C ALA A 301 27.26 4.21 -61.76
N ALA A 302 26.92 5.36 -61.15
CA ALA A 302 27.44 6.66 -61.57
C ALA A 302 28.96 6.81 -61.31
N GLN A 303 29.49 6.19 -60.26
CA GLN A 303 30.92 6.15 -59.97
C GLN A 303 31.68 5.19 -60.91
N ALA A 304 31.11 4.02 -61.20
CA ALA A 304 31.70 3.04 -62.13
C ALA A 304 31.79 3.57 -63.57
N ALA A 305 30.92 4.52 -63.95
CA ALA A 305 30.99 5.21 -65.24
C ALA A 305 32.11 6.27 -65.35
N GLN A 306 32.78 6.63 -64.24
CA GLN A 306 33.86 7.63 -64.23
C GLN A 306 35.22 6.97 -64.53
N GLN A 307 35.94 7.51 -65.52
CA GLN A 307 37.27 6.98 -65.93
C GLN A 307 38.36 7.17 -64.86
N GLN A 308 38.18 8.11 -63.93
CA GLN A 308 39.03 8.32 -62.75
C GLN A 308 38.15 8.63 -61.53
N PRO A 309 37.75 7.62 -60.73
CA PRO A 309 36.99 7.86 -59.50
C PRO A 309 37.86 8.58 -58.47
N SER A 310 37.33 9.65 -57.86
CA SER A 310 38.06 10.38 -56.81
C SER A 310 38.12 9.57 -55.51
N PRO A 311 39.19 9.67 -54.70
CA PRO A 311 39.26 8.97 -53.42
C PRO A 311 38.15 9.42 -52.45
N GLN A 312 37.71 10.68 -52.54
CA GLN A 312 36.55 11.19 -51.80
C GLN A 312 35.25 10.49 -52.18
N SER A 313 35.02 10.21 -53.47
CA SER A 313 33.83 9.46 -53.91
C SER A 313 33.82 8.01 -53.40
N ALA A 314 34.99 7.35 -53.36
CA ALA A 314 35.11 5.99 -52.82
C ALA A 314 34.87 5.95 -51.30
N GLN A 315 35.40 6.93 -50.56
CA GLN A 315 35.15 7.08 -49.12
C GLN A 315 33.68 7.36 -48.81
N ALA A 316 33.02 8.24 -49.58
CA ALA A 316 31.59 8.52 -49.42
C ALA A 316 30.73 7.29 -49.71
N LEU A 317 31.09 6.50 -50.73
CA LEU A 317 30.39 5.26 -51.06
C LEU A 317 30.54 4.20 -49.95
N GLN A 318 31.75 4.01 -49.43
CA GLN A 318 32.00 3.09 -48.32
C GLN A 318 31.20 3.52 -47.08
N ALA A 319 31.24 4.81 -46.71
CA ALA A 319 30.47 5.31 -45.58
C ALA A 319 28.95 5.09 -45.73
N ALA A 320 28.42 5.19 -46.96
CA ALA A 320 27.01 4.92 -47.23
C ALA A 320 26.68 3.41 -47.23
N GLN A 321 27.60 2.53 -47.65
CA GLN A 321 27.50 1.08 -47.46
C GLN A 321 27.50 0.71 -45.97
N ASP A 322 28.39 1.29 -45.18
CA ASP A 322 28.50 1.07 -43.74
C ASP A 322 27.23 1.54 -43.00
N GLN A 323 26.67 2.69 -43.40
CA GLN A 323 25.38 3.19 -42.88
C GLN A 323 24.21 2.26 -43.22
N ALA A 324 24.16 1.70 -44.44
CA ALA A 324 23.16 0.72 -44.83
C ALA A 324 23.27 -0.58 -44.01
N ALA A 325 24.49 -1.08 -43.78
CA ALA A 325 24.74 -2.22 -42.91
C ALA A 325 24.32 -1.96 -41.45
N GLN A 326 24.61 -0.78 -40.90
CA GLN A 326 24.15 -0.36 -39.57
C GLN A 326 22.63 -0.16 -39.50
N ALA A 327 21.98 0.23 -40.59
CA ALA A 327 20.52 0.30 -40.66
C ALA A 327 19.90 -1.11 -40.68
N GLN A 328 20.45 -2.05 -41.44
CA GLN A 328 20.00 -3.45 -41.43
C GLN A 328 20.16 -4.08 -40.04
N ALA A 329 21.32 -3.93 -39.39
CA ALA A 329 21.54 -4.46 -38.04
C ALA A 329 20.56 -3.89 -37.00
N ARG A 330 20.16 -2.62 -37.14
CA ARG A 330 19.10 -2.01 -36.30
C ARG A 330 17.70 -2.55 -36.61
N ILE A 331 17.39 -2.84 -37.87
CA ILE A 331 16.15 -3.51 -38.27
C ILE A 331 16.09 -4.93 -37.70
N ASP A 332 17.19 -5.69 -37.75
CA ASP A 332 17.25 -7.07 -37.25
C ASP A 332 17.13 -7.11 -35.71
N GLU A 333 17.76 -6.17 -35.00
CA GLU A 333 17.59 -5.98 -33.56
C GLU A 333 16.15 -5.58 -33.21
N ALA A 334 15.59 -4.57 -33.87
CA ALA A 334 14.21 -4.13 -33.63
C ALA A 334 13.17 -5.23 -33.95
N THR A 335 13.41 -6.05 -34.98
CA THR A 335 12.56 -7.21 -35.29
C THR A 335 12.61 -8.23 -34.14
N ARG A 336 13.82 -8.60 -33.66
CA ARG A 336 13.97 -9.50 -32.51
C ARG A 336 13.33 -8.94 -31.24
N GLN A 337 13.47 -7.63 -30.98
CA GLN A 337 12.82 -6.98 -29.84
C GLN A 337 11.30 -7.07 -29.93
N ALA A 338 10.70 -6.74 -31.09
CA ALA A 338 9.26 -6.85 -31.33
C ALA A 338 8.73 -8.28 -31.16
N GLU A 339 9.45 -9.29 -31.67
CA GLU A 339 9.10 -10.71 -31.52
C GLU A 339 9.25 -11.22 -30.08
N SER A 340 10.16 -10.62 -29.30
CA SER A 340 10.43 -10.99 -27.90
C SER A 340 9.49 -10.38 -26.86
N ILE A 341 8.53 -9.53 -27.27
CA ILE A 341 7.60 -8.88 -26.34
C ILE A 341 6.78 -9.95 -25.60
N ALA A 342 7.04 -10.05 -24.30
CA ALA A 342 6.32 -10.94 -23.40
C ALA A 342 4.87 -10.45 -23.18
N LYS A 343 4.00 -11.32 -22.68
CA LYS A 343 2.69 -10.87 -22.20
C LYS A 343 2.87 -10.03 -20.94
N PRO A 344 2.09 -8.95 -20.74
CA PRO A 344 2.07 -8.26 -19.46
C PRO A 344 1.46 -9.15 -18.38
N ASP A 345 1.97 -9.02 -17.16
CA ASP A 345 1.27 -9.47 -15.98
C ASP A 345 0.21 -8.43 -15.64
N ILE A 346 -1.05 -8.87 -15.54
CA ILE A 346 -2.18 -8.02 -15.17
C ILE A 346 -2.74 -8.54 -13.84
N VAL A 347 -2.67 -7.71 -12.81
CA VAL A 347 -3.16 -8.05 -11.47
C VAL A 347 -4.49 -7.35 -11.21
N VAL A 348 -5.50 -8.12 -10.77
CA VAL A 348 -6.81 -7.62 -10.36
C VAL A 348 -6.84 -7.50 -8.84
N LEU A 349 -6.94 -6.27 -8.35
CA LEU A 349 -6.94 -5.92 -6.93
C LEU A 349 -8.32 -5.40 -6.52
N ASP A 350 -8.77 -5.78 -5.33
CA ASP A 350 -9.91 -5.14 -4.64
C ASP A 350 -9.43 -4.05 -3.67
N ARG A 351 -10.38 -3.32 -3.07
CA ARG A 351 -10.08 -2.23 -2.13
C ARG A 351 -9.26 -2.67 -0.91
N THR A 352 -9.32 -3.94 -0.49
CA THR A 352 -8.53 -4.49 0.64
C THR A 352 -7.05 -4.66 0.32
N ALA A 353 -6.65 -4.66 -0.96
CA ALA A 353 -5.26 -4.57 -1.37
C ALA A 353 -4.65 -3.16 -1.18
N SER A 354 -5.47 -2.14 -0.87
CA SER A 354 -4.98 -0.81 -0.48
C SER A 354 -4.62 -0.81 1.01
N GLU A 355 -3.35 -0.56 1.33
CA GLU A 355 -2.81 -0.53 2.69
C GLU A 355 -3.59 0.44 3.61
N SER A 356 -3.95 1.62 3.09
CA SER A 356 -4.71 2.64 3.83
C SER A 356 -6.14 2.18 4.15
N HIS A 357 -6.82 1.46 3.23
CA HIS A 357 -8.15 0.89 3.47
C HIS A 357 -8.08 -0.29 4.44
N ALA A 358 -7.15 -1.22 4.22
CA ALA A 358 -6.94 -2.39 5.08
C ALA A 358 -6.64 -1.98 6.53
N THR A 359 -5.84 -0.93 6.73
CA THR A 359 -5.52 -0.39 8.05
C THR A 359 -6.75 0.25 8.72
N TYR A 360 -7.49 1.10 8.00
CA TYR A 360 -8.73 1.71 8.51
C TYR A 360 -9.76 0.65 8.91
N ARG A 361 -9.95 -0.37 8.07
CA ARG A 361 -10.82 -1.52 8.34
C ARG A 361 -10.37 -2.26 9.59
N ALA A 362 -9.10 -2.63 9.68
CA ALA A 362 -8.54 -3.34 10.83
C ALA A 362 -8.71 -2.56 12.14
N ASP A 363 -8.55 -1.23 12.13
CA ASP A 363 -8.79 -0.39 13.31
C ASP A 363 -10.27 -0.32 13.70
N SER A 364 -11.20 -0.32 12.73
CA SER A 364 -12.64 -0.44 13.04
C SER A 364 -13.00 -1.79 13.67
N GLU A 365 -12.41 -2.90 13.20
CA GLU A 365 -12.61 -4.26 13.73
C GLU A 365 -11.92 -4.45 15.11
N ARG A 366 -10.82 -3.72 15.36
CA ARG A 366 -10.20 -3.62 16.69
C ARG A 366 -11.11 -2.92 17.69
N MET A 367 -11.86 -1.88 17.30
CA MET A 367 -12.85 -1.24 18.19
C MET A 367 -13.94 -2.22 18.62
N ASP A 368 -14.48 -3.03 17.69
CA ASP A 368 -15.46 -4.08 18.02
C ASP A 368 -14.88 -5.12 18.99
N SER A 369 -13.61 -5.52 18.77
CA SER A 369 -12.89 -6.47 19.62
C SER A 369 -12.66 -5.94 21.05
N ILE A 370 -12.27 -4.66 21.17
CA ILE A 370 -12.11 -3.98 22.47
C ILE A 370 -13.47 -3.85 23.17
N ALA A 371 -14.52 -3.47 22.44
CA ALA A 371 -15.87 -3.38 23.00
C ALA A 371 -16.38 -4.73 23.53
N ALA A 372 -16.12 -5.84 22.83
CA ALA A 372 -16.43 -7.18 23.28
C ALA A 372 -15.66 -7.56 24.55
N LEU A 373 -14.36 -7.26 24.61
CA LEU A 373 -13.53 -7.51 25.81
C LEU A 373 -14.01 -6.67 27.02
N CYS A 374 -14.43 -5.42 26.80
CA CYS A 374 -15.00 -4.57 27.85
C CYS A 374 -16.33 -5.11 28.42
N GLN A 375 -17.05 -5.99 27.69
CA GLN A 375 -18.22 -6.69 28.24
C GLN A 375 -17.84 -7.90 29.10
N LEU A 376 -16.66 -8.50 28.92
CA LEU A 376 -16.23 -9.68 29.65
C LEU A 376 -16.05 -9.41 31.15
N LEU A 377 -15.41 -8.30 31.52
CA LEU A 377 -15.14 -7.98 32.93
C LEU A 377 -16.44 -7.80 33.75
N PRO A 378 -17.44 -7.02 33.31
CA PRO A 378 -18.73 -6.95 34.01
C PRO A 378 -19.46 -8.30 34.06
N VAL A 379 -19.35 -9.16 33.04
CA VAL A 379 -19.92 -10.51 33.06
C VAL A 379 -19.26 -11.40 34.12
N VAL A 380 -17.94 -11.39 34.22
CA VAL A 380 -17.19 -12.13 35.26
C VAL A 380 -17.58 -11.63 36.66
N VAL A 381 -17.65 -10.31 36.86
CA VAL A 381 -18.08 -9.72 38.13
C VAL A 381 -19.52 -10.10 38.46
N MET A 382 -20.45 -9.98 37.50
CA MET A 382 -21.86 -10.31 37.72
C MET A 382 -22.09 -11.80 37.95
N ASN A 383 -21.31 -12.69 37.32
CA ASN A 383 -21.36 -14.13 37.61
C ASN A 383 -20.84 -14.45 39.01
N ALA A 384 -19.78 -13.77 39.48
CA ALA A 384 -19.33 -13.91 40.87
C ALA A 384 -20.40 -13.41 41.87
N TYR A 385 -21.04 -12.26 41.60
CA TYR A 385 -22.16 -11.75 42.40
C TYR A 385 -23.39 -12.67 42.35
N ALA A 386 -23.71 -13.26 41.21
CA ALA A 386 -24.79 -14.24 41.05
C ALA A 386 -24.60 -15.45 41.97
N ILE A 387 -23.37 -15.97 42.06
CA ILE A 387 -23.01 -17.06 42.98
C ILE A 387 -23.14 -16.63 44.45
N ILE A 388 -22.64 -15.44 44.81
CA ILE A 388 -22.63 -14.96 46.21
C ILE A 388 -24.05 -14.60 46.71
N TYR A 389 -24.89 -14.02 45.87
CA TYR A 389 -26.19 -13.44 46.25
C TYR A 389 -27.41 -14.18 45.67
N ALA A 390 -27.21 -15.32 45.00
CA ALA A 390 -28.26 -16.10 44.33
C ALA A 390 -29.13 -15.29 43.34
N VAL A 391 -28.53 -14.28 42.69
CA VAL A 391 -29.17 -13.45 41.66
C VAL A 391 -29.03 -14.16 40.30
N PRO A 392 -30.06 -14.22 39.44
CA PRO A 392 -29.94 -14.84 38.12
C PRO A 392 -28.88 -14.11 37.26
N PRO A 393 -28.04 -14.85 36.50
CA PRO A 393 -27.01 -14.25 35.65
C PRO A 393 -27.65 -13.46 34.49
N ILE A 394 -26.97 -12.40 34.06
CA ILE A 394 -27.38 -11.54 32.95
C ILE A 394 -26.96 -12.23 31.63
N PRO A 395 -27.81 -12.25 30.57
CA PRO A 395 -27.43 -12.80 29.28
C PRO A 395 -26.24 -12.05 28.66
N PHE A 396 -25.43 -12.80 27.89
CA PHE A 396 -24.30 -12.31 27.10
C PHE A 396 -24.66 -12.33 25.60
N PRO A 397 -24.30 -11.31 24.79
CA PRO A 397 -23.69 -10.02 25.18
C PRO A 397 -24.61 -9.18 26.08
N LEU A 398 -24.03 -8.28 26.87
CA LEU A 398 -24.81 -7.44 27.77
C LEU A 398 -25.77 -6.55 26.95
N PRO A 399 -27.05 -6.41 27.35
CA PRO A 399 -28.04 -5.66 26.59
C PRO A 399 -27.77 -4.15 26.65
N VAL A 400 -26.91 -3.65 25.76
CA VAL A 400 -26.70 -2.21 25.55
C VAL A 400 -27.95 -1.66 24.87
N SER A 401 -28.83 -0.99 25.63
CA SER A 401 -30.06 -0.45 25.07
C SER A 401 -29.73 0.66 24.06
N PRO A 402 -30.34 0.70 22.85
CA PRO A 402 -30.10 1.76 21.87
C PRO A 402 -30.35 3.17 22.40
N ALA A 403 -31.25 3.31 23.39
CA ALA A 403 -31.54 4.58 24.06
C ALA A 403 -30.35 5.13 24.90
N LEU A 404 -29.49 4.26 25.43
CA LEU A 404 -28.26 4.67 26.14
C LEU A 404 -27.16 5.10 25.15
N GLY A 405 -27.05 4.43 24.00
CA GLY A 405 -26.17 4.89 22.91
C GLY A 405 -26.60 6.24 22.34
N ALA A 406 -27.90 6.41 22.09
CA ALA A 406 -28.46 7.66 21.55
C ALA A 406 -28.24 8.90 22.45
N LEU A 407 -28.15 8.71 23.77
CA LEU A 407 -27.83 9.80 24.71
C LEU A 407 -26.37 10.28 24.59
N GLY A 408 -25.44 9.41 24.19
CA GLY A 408 -24.07 9.80 23.84
C GLY A 408 -23.99 10.53 22.49
N VAL A 409 -24.81 10.12 21.52
CA VAL A 409 -24.86 10.75 20.19
C VAL A 409 -25.52 12.15 20.24
N MET A 410 -26.49 12.38 21.14
CA MET A 410 -27.19 13.67 21.23
C MET A 410 -26.34 14.86 21.72
N SER A 411 -25.14 14.65 22.26
CA SER A 411 -24.19 15.75 22.52
C SER A 411 -23.33 16.12 21.29
N ALA A 412 -23.28 15.28 20.26
CA ALA A 412 -22.55 15.51 19.02
C ALA A 412 -23.46 15.88 17.83
N ALA A 413 -24.70 15.38 17.81
CA ALA A 413 -25.64 15.59 16.71
C ALA A 413 -26.37 16.95 16.77
N GLY A 414 -25.71 17.98 16.23
CA GLY A 414 -26.38 19.24 15.90
C GLY A 414 -27.47 19.05 14.85
N ARG A 415 -28.75 19.14 15.27
CA ARG A 415 -29.98 19.32 14.47
C ARG A 415 -29.86 19.08 12.95
N SER A 416 -30.26 17.89 12.49
CA SER A 416 -30.80 17.71 11.12
C SER A 416 -32.28 17.31 11.18
N ARG A 417 -33.11 17.96 10.37
CA ARG A 417 -34.56 17.73 10.26
C ARG A 417 -34.89 17.10 8.91
N ASN A 418 -34.90 15.77 8.84
CA ASN A 418 -35.95 14.98 8.19
C ASN A 418 -35.64 13.50 8.33
N GLY A 419 -36.66 12.67 8.54
CA GLY A 419 -36.47 11.29 8.97
C GLY A 419 -36.79 10.25 7.90
N ARG A 420 -36.12 9.10 8.02
CA ARG A 420 -36.69 7.76 7.82
C ARG A 420 -35.69 6.73 8.36
N HIS A 421 -35.87 6.29 9.61
CA HIS A 421 -35.06 5.21 10.18
C HIS A 421 -35.63 3.85 9.76
N VAL A 422 -34.90 3.14 8.89
CA VAL A 422 -35.11 1.70 8.67
C VAL A 422 -34.28 0.96 9.71
N LEU A 423 -34.95 0.20 10.59
CA LEU A 423 -34.31 -0.52 11.69
C LEU A 423 -33.84 -1.90 11.24
N ILE A 424 -32.65 -1.99 10.65
CA ILE A 424 -32.02 -3.28 10.31
C ILE A 424 -31.48 -3.93 11.59
N ARG A 425 -31.90 -5.17 11.87
CA ARG A 425 -31.38 -5.98 12.98
C ARG A 425 -30.24 -6.88 12.50
N PRO A 426 -28.98 -6.69 12.94
CA PRO A 426 -27.91 -7.64 12.65
C PRO A 426 -28.10 -8.94 13.46
N ARG A 427 -27.95 -10.10 12.81
CA ARG A 427 -27.77 -11.40 13.46
C ARG A 427 -26.28 -11.69 13.59
N ILE A 428 -25.71 -11.51 14.78
CA ILE A 428 -24.30 -11.78 15.05
C ILE A 428 -24.11 -13.29 15.27
N ARG A 429 -23.40 -13.97 14.35
CA ARG A 429 -23.05 -15.41 14.44
C ARG A 429 -21.86 -15.73 15.34
N ALA A 430 -21.15 -14.73 15.86
CA ALA A 430 -19.95 -14.91 16.68
C ALA A 430 -20.20 -15.52 18.09
N ALA A 431 -21.46 -15.74 18.49
CA ALA A 431 -21.80 -16.26 19.81
C ALA A 431 -21.53 -17.78 19.95
N ASP A 432 -21.68 -18.55 18.87
CA ASP A 432 -21.75 -20.02 18.94
C ASP A 432 -20.40 -20.70 19.24
N SER A 433 -19.28 -20.07 18.86
CA SER A 433 -17.93 -20.56 19.15
C SER A 433 -17.54 -20.39 20.62
N VAL A 434 -17.88 -19.24 21.21
CA VAL A 434 -17.57 -18.90 22.62
C VAL A 434 -18.42 -19.73 23.58
N THR A 435 -19.70 -19.96 23.28
CA THR A 435 -20.54 -20.87 24.08
C THR A 435 -20.00 -22.31 24.05
N THR A 436 -19.55 -22.80 22.90
CA THR A 436 -18.99 -24.16 22.76
C THR A 436 -17.70 -24.33 23.58
N ALA A 437 -16.86 -23.31 23.68
CA ALA A 437 -15.64 -23.35 24.49
C ALA A 437 -15.93 -23.34 26.01
N LEU A 438 -16.88 -22.51 26.46
CA LEU A 438 -17.32 -22.46 27.86
C LEU A 438 -17.97 -23.77 28.32
N ASP A 439 -18.76 -24.41 27.44
CA ASP A 439 -19.48 -25.63 27.75
C ASP A 439 -18.57 -26.88 27.80
N ARG A 440 -17.35 -26.82 27.23
CA ARG A 440 -16.28 -27.80 27.49
C ARG A 440 -15.63 -27.58 28.86
N LEU A 441 -15.23 -26.34 29.16
CA LEU A 441 -14.57 -25.98 30.42
C LEU A 441 -15.42 -26.25 31.68
N GLN A 442 -16.75 -26.23 31.56
CA GLN A 442 -17.64 -26.60 32.67
C GLN A 442 -17.77 -28.12 32.87
N ARG A 443 -17.67 -28.93 31.81
CA ARG A 443 -17.72 -30.40 31.94
C ARG A 443 -16.47 -30.98 32.58
N GLU A 444 -15.29 -30.43 32.27
CA GLU A 444 -14.01 -30.87 32.84
C GLU A 444 -13.89 -30.65 34.36
N ARG A 445 -14.67 -29.72 34.94
CA ARG A 445 -14.71 -29.48 36.39
C ARG A 445 -15.73 -30.33 37.16
N GLY A 446 -16.53 -31.14 36.47
CA GLY A 446 -17.54 -32.02 37.09
C GLY A 446 -17.08 -33.45 37.37
N GLY A 447 -15.84 -33.79 37.01
CA GLY A 447 -15.32 -35.16 37.02
C GLY A 447 -14.53 -35.55 38.27
N ASP A 448 -15.15 -36.41 39.07
CA ASP A 448 -14.55 -37.43 39.95
C ASP A 448 -13.73 -36.99 41.20
N GLN A 449 -14.36 -37.11 42.36
CA GLN A 449 -13.70 -37.44 43.63
C GLN A 449 -14.14 -38.84 44.06
N ARG A 450 -13.34 -39.86 43.74
CA ARG A 450 -13.28 -41.13 44.48
C ARG A 450 -11.82 -41.52 44.62
N GLY A 451 -11.38 -41.74 45.85
CA GLY A 451 -9.96 -41.94 46.16
C GLY A 451 -9.54 -43.40 46.07
N ASP A 452 -8.24 -43.62 46.19
CA ASP A 452 -7.71 -44.84 46.77
C ASP A 452 -6.44 -44.56 47.58
N GLN A 453 -6.18 -45.38 48.59
CA GLN A 453 -5.00 -45.27 49.45
C GLN A 453 -3.83 -46.08 48.85
N HIS A 454 -2.59 -45.59 48.97
CA HIS A 454 -1.46 -46.43 49.43
C HIS A 454 -0.23 -45.61 49.83
N ASP A 455 0.80 -46.31 50.30
CA ASP A 455 1.65 -45.92 51.44
C ASP A 455 3.13 -45.62 51.06
N HIS A 456 3.83 -44.97 51.99
CA HIS A 456 5.27 -44.70 52.06
C HIS A 456 5.83 -43.69 51.02
N ARG A 457 6.81 -42.83 51.35
CA ARG A 457 7.92 -43.02 52.28
C ARG A 457 8.45 -41.70 52.86
N SER A 458 8.90 -41.76 54.12
CA SER A 458 9.59 -40.68 54.87
C SER A 458 10.93 -40.26 54.26
N ASP A 459 11.23 -38.95 54.23
CA ASP A 459 12.36 -38.43 55.01
C ASP A 459 12.26 -36.92 55.37
N ARG A 460 13.12 -36.51 56.31
CA ARG A 460 13.27 -35.17 56.92
C ARG A 460 13.82 -34.16 55.89
N GLY A 461 13.66 -32.85 55.99
CA GLY A 461 13.18 -32.03 57.10
C GLY A 461 14.27 -31.09 57.63
N THR A 462 14.27 -29.83 57.18
CA THR A 462 14.82 -28.64 57.86
C THR A 462 14.32 -27.39 57.12
N GLY A 463 13.82 -26.41 57.87
CA GLY A 463 13.68 -25.04 57.38
C GLY A 463 14.71 -24.14 58.04
N LEU A 464 14.99 -22.99 57.44
CA LEU A 464 15.36 -21.76 58.16
C LEU A 464 15.12 -20.54 57.23
N VAL A 465 15.10 -19.36 57.84
CA VAL A 465 14.46 -18.12 57.34
C VAL A 465 15.53 -17.07 57.00
N GLU A 466 15.09 -15.89 56.54
CA GLU A 466 15.81 -14.59 56.46
C GLU A 466 16.57 -14.30 55.15
N HIS A 467 16.59 -13.08 54.58
CA HIS A 467 15.67 -11.92 54.65
C HIS A 467 15.91 -11.02 53.37
N PRO A 468 15.34 -9.80 53.19
CA PRO A 468 15.04 -9.27 51.85
C PRO A 468 15.99 -8.13 51.39
N GLY A 469 15.84 -7.70 50.13
CA GLY A 469 16.32 -6.37 49.71
C GLY A 469 16.65 -6.22 48.22
N HIS A 470 15.64 -6.03 47.36
CA HIS A 470 15.85 -5.52 46.00
C HIS A 470 15.75 -3.99 45.95
N ALA A 471 16.60 -3.36 45.15
CA ALA A 471 16.51 -1.96 44.73
C ALA A 471 17.00 -1.83 43.27
N GLY A 472 16.47 -0.84 42.51
CA GLY A 472 16.75 -0.64 41.07
C GLY A 472 15.77 -1.45 40.19
N LEU A 473 14.72 -0.92 39.57
CA LEU A 473 14.50 0.29 38.75
C LEU A 473 15.00 0.16 37.29
N LEU A 474 14.07 0.43 36.36
CA LEU A 474 14.20 0.77 34.92
C LEU A 474 14.20 -0.33 33.83
N ALA A 475 13.16 -0.18 32.98
CA ALA A 475 13.16 -0.23 31.51
C ALA A 475 13.27 -1.57 30.76
N GLY A 476 12.59 -1.62 29.60
CA GLY A 476 12.66 -2.69 28.60
C GLY A 476 11.30 -3.34 28.34
N GLY A 477 10.79 -3.25 27.10
CA GLY A 477 9.61 -3.99 26.66
C GLY A 477 9.98 -5.26 25.87
N GLY A 478 8.98 -6.07 25.52
CA GLY A 478 9.11 -7.20 24.57
C GLY A 478 8.54 -8.52 25.07
N GLY A 479 7.61 -9.13 24.32
CA GLY A 479 6.92 -10.38 24.66
C GLY A 479 5.95 -10.25 25.86
N VAL A 480 5.02 -11.15 26.16
CA VAL A 480 4.62 -12.49 25.64
C VAL A 480 3.09 -12.58 25.94
N VAL A 481 2.19 -13.40 25.36
CA VAL A 481 2.24 -14.74 24.73
C VAL A 481 1.13 -14.85 23.67
N ALA A 482 1.31 -15.71 22.65
CA ALA A 482 0.21 -16.33 21.89
C ALA A 482 0.28 -17.86 22.07
N GLY A 483 -0.86 -18.55 22.23
CA GLY A 483 -0.88 -20.00 22.32
C GLY A 483 -2.06 -20.61 23.08
N VAL A 484 -3.22 -20.74 22.43
CA VAL A 484 -4.18 -21.82 22.69
C VAL A 484 -4.78 -22.24 21.34
N LEU A 485 -5.01 -23.55 21.17
CA LEU A 485 -5.58 -24.22 20.00
C LEU A 485 -4.64 -24.33 18.78
N ASP A 486 -4.00 -25.49 18.66
CA ASP A 486 -4.55 -26.45 17.70
C ASP A 486 -4.35 -27.90 18.16
N GLY A 487 -5.11 -28.82 17.58
CA GLY A 487 -4.95 -30.25 17.84
C GLY A 487 -6.07 -31.12 17.26
N LEU A 488 -5.79 -31.76 16.12
CA LEU A 488 -6.08 -33.18 15.84
C LEU A 488 -5.46 -33.62 14.50
N ALA A 489 -4.93 -34.85 14.49
CA ALA A 489 -4.29 -35.58 13.37
C ALA A 489 -2.96 -34.98 12.81
N GLY A 490 -1.93 -35.78 12.52
CA GLY A 490 -1.75 -37.22 12.79
C GLY A 490 -0.49 -37.81 12.13
N HIS A 491 0.21 -38.68 12.85
CA HIS A 491 1.27 -39.62 12.42
C HIS A 491 2.57 -39.11 11.78
N ASP A 492 3.64 -39.26 12.58
CA ASP A 492 4.92 -39.91 12.23
C ASP A 492 5.67 -39.51 10.94
N LEU A 493 6.75 -38.73 11.11
CA LEU A 493 8.12 -39.30 11.08
C LEU A 493 9.12 -38.27 11.61
N GLY A 494 9.88 -38.64 12.64
CA GLY A 494 10.80 -37.73 13.33
C GLY A 494 12.19 -37.63 12.71
N VAL A 495 12.84 -36.48 12.88
CA VAL A 495 14.30 -36.34 12.74
C VAL A 495 14.85 -35.72 14.02
N VAL A 496 15.69 -36.50 14.72
CA VAL A 496 16.44 -36.04 15.89
C VAL A 496 17.67 -35.25 15.42
N ALA A 497 17.92 -34.09 16.01
CA ALA A 497 19.12 -33.31 15.75
C ALA A 497 20.38 -34.03 16.31
N GLY A 498 21.37 -34.29 15.44
CA GLY A 498 22.66 -34.87 15.80
C GLY A 498 23.81 -33.90 15.55
N CYS A 499 24.41 -33.38 16.61
CA CYS A 499 25.62 -32.54 16.54
C CYS A 499 26.88 -33.40 16.38
N GLY A 500 27.78 -33.09 15.44
CA GLY A 500 29.00 -33.87 15.22
C GLY A 500 30.05 -33.21 14.32
N ARG A 501 31.29 -33.08 14.82
CA ARG A 501 32.47 -32.59 14.09
C ARG A 501 33.21 -33.72 13.36
N ARG A 502 34.14 -33.32 12.47
CA ARG A 502 35.14 -34.13 11.70
C ARG A 502 34.49 -34.81 10.48
N GLY A 503 35.15 -34.95 9.33
CA GLY A 503 36.51 -34.58 8.91
C GLY A 503 36.99 -35.58 7.85
N LEU A 504 37.79 -35.14 6.87
CA LEU A 504 38.55 -35.93 5.87
C LEU A 504 37.98 -37.31 5.44
N GLU A 505 37.62 -37.47 4.15
CA GLU A 505 38.48 -38.22 3.20
C GLU A 505 37.95 -38.20 1.75
N VAL A 506 38.86 -38.45 0.82
CA VAL A 506 38.65 -38.59 -0.63
C VAL A 506 38.59 -40.07 -0.95
N LEU A 507 37.66 -40.50 -1.82
CA LEU A 507 37.82 -41.66 -2.71
C LEU A 507 36.71 -41.62 -3.79
N GLY A 508 36.98 -42.17 -4.98
CA GLY A 508 36.09 -42.06 -6.14
C GLY A 508 35.91 -43.37 -6.92
N HIS A 509 35.56 -43.19 -8.20
CA HIS A 509 35.22 -44.19 -9.23
C HIS A 509 33.80 -44.79 -9.25
N ASP A 510 33.08 -44.39 -10.30
CA ASP A 510 32.35 -45.21 -11.28
C ASP A 510 31.53 -46.42 -10.81
N LEU A 511 30.23 -46.41 -11.17
CA LEU A 511 29.76 -47.19 -12.33
C LEU A 511 28.38 -46.70 -12.83
N ALA A 512 28.11 -46.92 -14.11
CA ALA A 512 26.98 -46.32 -14.83
C ALA A 512 25.68 -47.16 -14.80
N GLY A 513 24.52 -46.51 -15.01
CA GLY A 513 23.30 -47.19 -15.42
C GLY A 513 21.98 -46.41 -15.32
N LEU A 514 21.34 -46.16 -16.47
CA LEU A 514 19.89 -45.98 -16.68
C LEU A 514 19.18 -44.67 -16.23
N ALA A 515 19.26 -43.68 -17.13
CA ALA A 515 18.11 -43.10 -17.89
C ALA A 515 16.92 -42.38 -17.20
N ALA A 516 16.66 -41.18 -17.75
CA ALA A 516 15.39 -40.46 -17.93
C ALA A 516 14.76 -39.73 -16.73
N GLY A 517 14.66 -38.39 -16.84
CA GLY A 517 13.84 -37.54 -15.96
C GLY A 517 14.33 -36.09 -15.87
N ASP A 518 14.25 -35.30 -16.95
CA ASP A 518 14.62 -33.88 -16.92
C ASP A 518 13.61 -33.06 -16.10
N GLY A 519 14.07 -32.54 -14.96
CA GLY A 519 13.38 -31.53 -14.17
C GLY A 519 14.27 -30.30 -14.02
N HIS A 520 13.96 -29.22 -14.74
CA HIS A 520 14.70 -27.96 -14.63
C HIS A 520 14.23 -27.17 -13.40
N ALA A 521 15.10 -27.09 -12.38
CA ALA A 521 14.99 -26.13 -11.29
C ALA A 521 15.78 -24.85 -11.61
N VAL A 522 15.24 -23.71 -11.15
CA VAL A 522 15.75 -22.35 -11.42
C VAL A 522 17.02 -22.07 -10.62
N GLY A 523 18.05 -21.53 -11.27
CA GLY A 523 19.25 -20.98 -10.64
C GLY A 523 19.28 -19.46 -10.75
N LEU A 524 19.24 -18.76 -9.61
CA LEU A 524 19.41 -17.30 -9.52
C LEU A 524 20.89 -16.93 -9.66
N ALA A 525 21.19 -15.91 -10.47
CA ALA A 525 22.54 -15.38 -10.62
C ALA A 525 22.65 -13.97 -10.02
N PHE A 526 23.50 -13.81 -9.00
CA PHE A 526 24.00 -12.51 -8.57
C PHE A 526 25.12 -12.06 -9.50
N GLY A 527 25.08 -10.82 -9.97
CA GLY A 527 26.16 -10.19 -10.73
C GLY A 527 27.04 -9.33 -9.82
N GLU A 528 28.33 -9.66 -9.73
CA GLU A 528 29.34 -8.88 -9.00
C GLU A 528 30.37 -8.31 -9.98
N LEU A 529 30.84 -7.08 -9.72
CA LEU A 529 31.67 -6.28 -10.62
C LEU A 529 33.13 -6.22 -10.16
N ALA A 530 34.03 -6.06 -11.15
CA ALA A 530 35.45 -5.68 -11.05
C ALA A 530 36.48 -6.79 -10.73
N GLY A 531 37.62 -6.75 -11.45
CA GLY A 531 38.80 -7.56 -11.11
C GLY A 531 39.73 -7.96 -12.25
N GLN A 532 40.05 -7.09 -13.21
CA GLN A 532 41.05 -7.40 -14.25
C GLN A 532 42.39 -6.71 -13.93
N VAL A 533 43.37 -7.49 -13.50
CA VAL A 533 44.74 -7.05 -13.20
C VAL A 533 45.71 -7.87 -14.04
N ASP A 534 46.28 -7.28 -15.09
CA ASP A 534 47.40 -7.86 -15.81
C ASP A 534 48.71 -7.60 -15.07
N ALA A 535 49.53 -8.66 -14.92
CA ALA A 535 50.78 -8.61 -14.18
C ALA A 535 51.97 -8.99 -15.08
N HIS A 536 52.83 -8.01 -15.40
CA HIS A 536 54.20 -8.28 -15.87
C HIS A 536 55.15 -7.13 -15.54
N GLY A 537 56.38 -7.46 -15.11
CA GLY A 537 57.54 -6.55 -15.16
C GLY A 537 58.18 -6.18 -13.82
N LEU A 538 59.23 -6.91 -13.42
CA LEU A 538 60.14 -6.53 -12.33
C LEU A 538 60.99 -5.30 -12.71
N SER A 539 61.29 -4.41 -11.76
CA SER A 539 62.69 -4.03 -11.42
C SER A 539 62.78 -3.16 -10.15
N LEU A 540 63.98 -3.03 -9.61
CA LEU A 540 64.31 -2.51 -8.27
C LEU A 540 64.83 -1.05 -8.24
N ARG A 541 64.57 -0.39 -7.09
CA ARG A 541 65.36 0.69 -6.44
C ARG A 541 65.58 2.03 -7.18
N GLY A 542 65.24 3.13 -6.50
CA GLY A 542 65.83 4.45 -6.77
C GLY A 542 65.22 5.58 -5.91
N LEU A 543 66.01 6.19 -5.02
CA LEU A 543 65.64 7.41 -4.29
C LEU A 543 65.61 8.64 -5.23
N GLY A 544 64.83 9.69 -4.93
CA GLY A 544 65.11 11.00 -5.55
C GLY A 544 64.10 12.15 -5.42
N LEU A 545 64.10 12.81 -4.26
CA LEU A 545 64.12 14.29 -4.09
C LEU A 545 62.95 15.21 -4.52
N CYS A 546 62.94 16.35 -3.82
CA CYS A 546 61.94 17.42 -3.81
C CYS A 546 62.37 18.64 -4.64
N GLY A 547 61.40 19.49 -5.02
CA GLY A 547 61.56 20.88 -5.48
C GLY A 547 61.17 21.13 -6.95
N SER A 548 60.76 22.32 -7.41
CA SER A 548 60.37 23.61 -6.82
C SER A 548 60.30 24.66 -7.96
N GLY A 549 59.41 25.66 -7.90
CA GLY A 549 59.36 26.82 -8.81
C GLY A 549 58.04 26.89 -9.62
N ARG A 550 57.15 27.90 -9.57
CA ARG A 550 57.19 29.40 -9.51
C ARG A 550 57.01 30.11 -10.87
N CYS A 551 55.77 30.60 -11.06
CA CYS A 551 55.41 32.00 -11.40
C CYS A 551 55.36 32.53 -12.86
N ILE A 552 54.53 33.59 -13.00
CA ILE A 552 54.38 34.58 -14.09
C ILE A 552 53.53 34.12 -15.30
N GLY A 553 52.53 34.87 -15.82
CA GLY A 553 52.00 36.18 -15.44
C GLY A 553 50.73 36.62 -16.22
N CYS A 554 50.27 37.85 -15.96
CA CYS A 554 49.07 38.59 -16.42
C CYS A 554 48.74 38.52 -17.94
N ASP A 555 47.51 38.78 -18.44
CA ASP A 555 46.83 40.10 -18.37
C ASP A 555 45.30 40.11 -18.67
N THR A 556 44.63 41.21 -18.29
CA THR A 556 43.27 41.60 -18.69
C THR A 556 43.26 43.07 -19.15
N PRO A 557 42.21 43.56 -19.85
CA PRO A 557 41.51 44.71 -19.23
C PRO A 557 40.00 44.91 -19.57
N ARG A 558 39.24 45.33 -18.54
CA ARG A 558 38.13 46.33 -18.50
C ARG A 558 36.79 46.05 -19.24
N GLY A 559 35.62 46.37 -18.67
CA GLY A 559 35.30 46.83 -17.30
C GLY A 559 33.91 47.49 -17.12
N VAL A 560 33.66 48.04 -15.92
CA VAL A 560 32.64 49.09 -15.54
C VAL A 560 31.15 48.67 -15.47
N ALA A 561 30.30 49.01 -14.47
CA ALA A 561 30.47 49.42 -13.05
C ALA A 561 29.10 49.49 -12.28
N ASN A 562 29.14 49.37 -10.94
CA ASN A 562 28.20 49.90 -9.89
C ASN A 562 26.71 49.41 -9.88
N LEU A 563 25.95 49.36 -8.76
CA LEU A 563 26.02 50.01 -7.42
C LEU A 563 25.72 49.06 -6.22
N VAL A 564 26.05 49.50 -5.00
CA VAL A 564 25.67 48.94 -3.66
C VAL A 564 25.31 50.12 -2.72
N PRO A 565 24.41 50.00 -1.72
CA PRO A 565 24.82 49.81 -0.29
C PRO A 565 23.86 48.86 0.52
N LYS A 566 24.34 47.86 1.28
CA LYS A 566 24.85 47.87 2.69
C LYS A 566 23.86 48.20 3.83
N PHE A 567 23.61 47.21 4.73
CA PHE A 567 23.55 47.26 6.22
C PHE A 567 23.45 45.78 6.71
N CYS A 568 24.44 45.16 7.40
CA CYS A 568 24.72 45.12 8.87
C CYS A 568 23.55 44.60 9.75
N ARG A 569 23.73 43.72 10.77
CA ARG A 569 24.90 42.95 11.28
C ARG A 569 24.43 41.80 12.23
N LEU A 570 25.31 40.81 12.39
CA LEU A 570 25.35 39.67 13.37
C LEU A 570 25.25 40.10 14.87
N PRO A 571 25.11 39.18 15.86
CA PRO A 571 25.48 37.75 15.89
C PRO A 571 24.34 36.72 15.91
#